data_AF-U9SUD8-F1
#
_entry.id   AF-U9SUD8-F1
#
_cell.length_a   1.000
_cell.length_b   1.000
_cell.length_c   1.000
_cell.angle_alpha   90.00
_cell.angle_beta   90.00
_cell.angle_gamma   90.00
#
_symmetry.space_group_name_H-M   'P 1'
#
loop_
_entity.id
_entity.type
_entity.pdbx_description
1 polymer ?
#
loop_
_entity_poly.entity_id
_entity_poly.type
_entity_poly.pdbx_seq_one_letter_code
_entity_poly.pdbx_strand_id
1 'polypeptide(L)'
;MWLISHHHLTVQLRKVKGHSNNKANDQADALAKQGRYSLDPIIVNHKFFHQSSLALFNYNHISVIDRNLRKWSNIPIYSRIFNMAMNNSSLLPINHQITYGDIDWIYTKQWINSNPFDMPTSSKLSKIQSNRLKKSTFTYPTGNILQRNYPNLYPLGRIHCMECSIDEDTNAHIGLCLSHRRSITSLLTKFKKNLIDLLRKEGTSNISFDIESRVNNSNMFKVFPDILDAARLLDSPDQIRIPREQPWILLLHHLIPRDLAVFFDNYFSKAAERSRFLIQYVTDFISELTSITWSSRSRSFKKWEKSLDITLKKKKNYRKCTCITSGRASSSAATLSSTVTHQRRSRYTRYYHNKVLPYYKENVNFDVSACIRWTTCNFLHSGSWESYRDNLLFNLDNFSPVQSFLDSLRPRIT
;
A
#
# COMPACT_ATOMS: atom_id res chain seq x y z
N MET A 1 -10.70 38.14 -17.84
CA MET A 1 -9.87 39.06 -18.65
C MET A 1 -10.71 39.83 -19.67
N TRP A 2 -11.67 39.19 -20.37
CA TRP A 2 -12.58 39.87 -21.32
C TRP A 2 -13.37 41.05 -20.71
N LEU A 3 -13.98 40.88 -19.52
CA LEU A 3 -14.68 41.98 -18.83
C LEU A 3 -13.78 43.19 -18.54
N ILE A 4 -12.51 42.93 -18.19
CA ILE A 4 -11.55 43.98 -17.85
C ILE A 4 -11.15 44.75 -19.11
N SER A 5 -10.84 44.03 -20.20
CA SER A 5 -10.47 44.65 -21.47
C SER A 5 -11.64 45.33 -22.18
N HIS A 6 -12.83 44.71 -22.15
CA HIS A 6 -14.03 45.19 -22.84
C HIS A 6 -14.62 46.44 -22.17
N HIS A 7 -14.52 46.52 -20.84
CA HIS A 7 -14.98 47.69 -20.08
C HIS A 7 -13.86 48.65 -19.69
N HIS A 8 -12.66 48.49 -20.25
CA HIS A 8 -11.48 49.32 -19.97
C HIS A 8 -11.22 49.51 -18.46
N LEU A 9 -11.39 48.46 -17.68
CA LEU A 9 -11.27 48.51 -16.23
C LEU A 9 -9.80 48.43 -15.80
N THR A 10 -9.39 49.32 -14.90
CA THR A 10 -8.11 49.18 -14.21
C THR A 10 -8.31 48.36 -12.95
N VAL A 11 -7.85 47.11 -12.95
CA VAL A 11 -7.98 46.21 -11.79
C VAL A 11 -6.66 46.16 -11.00
N GLN A 12 -6.71 46.51 -9.72
CA GLN A 12 -5.63 46.28 -8.77
C GLN A 12 -5.98 45.11 -7.85
N LEU A 13 -5.15 44.06 -7.84
CA LEU A 13 -5.27 42.96 -6.89
C LEU A 13 -4.57 43.33 -5.58
N ARG A 14 -5.35 43.51 -4.51
CA ARG A 14 -4.84 43.75 -3.15
C ARG A 14 -5.14 42.54 -2.28
N LYS A 15 -4.11 41.98 -1.65
CA LYS A 15 -4.28 40.91 -0.67
C LYS A 15 -4.76 41.52 0.64
N VAL A 16 -5.94 41.13 1.10
CA VAL A 16 -6.53 41.58 2.36
C VAL A 16 -6.57 40.40 3.34
N LYS A 17 -6.35 40.66 4.63
CA LYS A 17 -6.46 39.63 5.68
C LYS A 17 -7.94 39.29 5.88
N GLY A 18 -8.27 38.00 6.04
CA GLY A 18 -9.64 37.61 6.38
C GLY A 18 -10.07 38.24 7.71
N HIS A 19 -11.36 38.60 7.83
CA HIS A 19 -11.93 39.25 9.01
C HIS A 19 -11.27 40.59 9.36
N SER A 20 -10.91 41.39 8.35
CA SER A 20 -10.30 42.71 8.53
C SER A 20 -11.32 43.84 8.74
N ASN A 21 -12.58 43.53 9.04
CA ASN A 21 -13.71 44.47 9.07
C ASN A 21 -13.89 45.27 7.77
N ASN A 22 -13.48 44.71 6.63
CA ASN A 22 -13.74 45.34 5.34
C ASN A 22 -15.07 44.78 4.81
N LYS A 23 -16.10 45.62 4.79
CA LYS A 23 -17.48 45.24 4.44
C LYS A 23 -17.58 44.43 3.13
N ALA A 24 -16.87 44.85 2.08
CA ALA A 24 -16.93 44.16 0.78
C ALA A 24 -16.22 42.81 0.81
N ASN A 25 -15.07 42.72 1.50
CA ASN A 25 -14.35 41.47 1.68
C ASN A 25 -15.12 40.47 2.56
N ASP A 26 -15.72 40.96 3.64
CA ASP A 26 -16.50 40.14 4.57
C ASP A 26 -17.80 39.65 3.90
N GLN A 27 -18.42 40.48 3.05
CA GLN A 27 -19.56 40.07 2.22
C GLN A 27 -19.16 39.01 1.17
N ALA A 28 -18.00 39.16 0.52
CA ALA A 28 -17.48 38.16 -0.41
C ALA A 28 -17.15 36.83 0.30
N ASP A 29 -16.57 36.87 1.50
CA ASP A 29 -16.31 35.69 2.34
C ASP A 29 -17.63 35.01 2.78
N ALA A 30 -18.64 35.79 3.17
CA ALA A 30 -19.97 35.27 3.51
C ALA A 30 -20.64 34.57 2.31
N LEU A 31 -20.57 35.16 1.12
CA LEU A 31 -21.09 34.56 -0.11
C LEU A 31 -20.33 33.28 -0.50
N ALA A 32 -19.00 33.28 -0.38
CA ALA A 32 -18.19 32.08 -0.61
C ALA A 32 -18.55 30.94 0.36
N LYS A 33 -18.81 31.26 1.63
CA LYS A 33 -19.31 30.31 2.64
C LYS A 33 -20.72 29.80 2.32
N GLN A 34 -21.62 30.65 1.83
CA GLN A 34 -22.95 30.23 1.39
C GLN A 34 -22.86 29.28 0.18
N GLY A 35 -21.92 29.53 -0.74
CA GLY A 35 -21.66 28.66 -1.89
C GLY A 35 -21.29 27.23 -1.49
N ARG A 36 -20.73 27.00 -0.29
CA ARG A 36 -20.49 25.65 0.26
C ARG A 36 -21.76 24.80 0.36
N TYR A 37 -22.90 25.44 0.62
CA TYR A 37 -24.19 24.77 0.77
C TYR A 37 -25.01 24.76 -0.53
N SER A 38 -24.46 25.31 -1.62
CA SER A 38 -25.10 25.25 -2.93
C SER A 38 -25.20 23.81 -3.41
N LEU A 39 -26.39 23.40 -3.82
CA LEU A 39 -26.62 22.11 -4.48
C LEU A 39 -26.13 22.15 -5.94
N ASP A 40 -26.12 23.34 -6.55
CA ASP A 40 -25.70 23.54 -7.92
C ASP A 40 -24.17 23.72 -8.00
N PRO A 41 -23.48 22.94 -8.86
CA PRO A 41 -22.05 23.09 -9.07
C PRO A 41 -21.73 24.39 -9.80
N ILE A 42 -20.66 25.06 -9.39
CA ILE A 42 -20.12 26.20 -10.15
C ILE A 42 -19.40 25.66 -11.38
N ILE A 43 -20.00 25.80 -12.56
CA ILE A 43 -19.43 25.34 -13.82
C ILE A 43 -18.77 26.53 -14.54
N VAL A 44 -17.44 26.49 -14.66
CA VAL A 44 -16.71 27.42 -15.51
C VAL A 44 -16.67 26.87 -16.94
N ASN A 45 -17.20 27.63 -17.91
CA ASN A 45 -17.11 27.25 -19.31
C ASN A 45 -15.65 27.33 -19.80
N HIS A 46 -14.98 26.19 -19.86
CA HIS A 46 -13.58 26.08 -20.27
C HIS A 46 -13.31 26.48 -21.73
N LYS A 47 -14.35 26.52 -22.59
CA LYS A 47 -14.21 26.94 -23.99
C LYS A 47 -13.78 28.41 -24.13
N PHE A 48 -13.98 29.23 -23.09
CA PHE A 48 -13.46 30.61 -23.08
C PHE A 48 -11.94 30.69 -23.17
N PHE A 49 -11.21 29.65 -22.76
CA PHE A 49 -9.74 29.67 -22.73
C PHE A 49 -9.08 29.15 -24.01
N HIS A 50 -9.83 28.92 -25.08
CA HIS A 50 -9.35 28.33 -26.35
C HIS A 50 -8.15 29.06 -26.98
N GLN A 51 -8.08 30.40 -26.83
CA GLN A 51 -6.95 31.19 -27.37
C GLN A 51 -5.70 31.15 -26.47
N SER A 52 -5.90 30.93 -25.17
CA SER A 52 -4.86 30.96 -24.15
C SER A 52 -4.33 29.58 -23.73
N SER A 53 -4.94 28.50 -24.22
CA SER A 53 -4.62 27.12 -23.82
C SER A 53 -4.28 26.27 -25.05
N LEU A 54 -3.08 25.69 -25.05
CA LEU A 54 -2.59 24.82 -26.12
C LEU A 54 -3.41 23.52 -26.25
N ALA A 55 -3.89 22.98 -25.12
CA ALA A 55 -4.73 21.80 -25.07
C ALA A 55 -5.56 21.79 -23.78
N LEU A 56 -6.75 21.21 -23.85
CA LEU A 56 -7.61 20.93 -22.69
C LEU A 56 -7.74 19.42 -22.54
N PHE A 57 -7.38 18.90 -21.38
CA PHE A 57 -7.50 17.48 -21.08
C PHE A 57 -8.77 17.25 -20.26
N ASN A 58 -9.59 16.31 -20.66
CA ASN A 58 -10.76 15.88 -19.90
C ASN A 58 -10.50 14.52 -19.24
N TYR A 59 -11.18 14.26 -18.12
CA TYR A 59 -11.23 12.93 -17.53
C TYR A 59 -12.62 12.35 -17.67
N ASN A 60 -12.72 11.23 -18.40
CA ASN A 60 -13.98 10.49 -18.60
C ASN A 60 -15.16 11.35 -19.07
N HIS A 61 -14.89 12.40 -19.86
CA HIS A 61 -15.87 13.39 -20.32
C HIS A 61 -16.63 14.16 -19.21
N ILE A 62 -16.21 14.07 -17.94
CA ILE A 62 -16.89 14.71 -16.81
C ILE A 62 -16.59 16.21 -16.79
N SER A 63 -15.30 16.58 -16.82
CA SER A 63 -14.86 17.97 -16.83
C SER A 63 -13.42 18.09 -17.35
N VAL A 64 -13.02 19.32 -17.70
CA VAL A 64 -11.63 19.65 -18.01
C VAL A 64 -10.81 19.68 -16.73
N ILE A 65 -9.64 19.08 -16.78
CA ILE A 65 -8.68 19.07 -15.68
C ILE A 65 -8.08 20.47 -15.57
N ASP A 66 -8.44 21.17 -14.50
CA ASP A 66 -8.01 22.53 -14.17
C ASP A 66 -6.72 22.58 -13.33
N ARG A 67 -6.12 21.42 -13.05
CA ARG A 67 -4.88 21.26 -12.28
C ARG A 67 -3.73 20.86 -13.17
N ASN A 68 -2.51 20.96 -12.64
CA ASN A 68 -1.32 20.40 -13.28
C ASN A 68 -1.55 18.92 -13.65
N LEU A 69 -1.55 18.62 -14.95
CA LEU A 69 -1.93 17.30 -15.48
C LEU A 69 -1.10 16.17 -14.89
N ARG A 70 0.22 16.37 -14.71
CA ARG A 70 1.12 15.38 -14.10
C ARG A 70 0.70 15.08 -12.67
N LYS A 71 0.53 16.12 -11.84
CA LYS A 71 0.11 15.96 -10.43
C LYS A 71 -1.28 15.33 -10.32
N TRP A 72 -2.20 15.77 -11.17
CA TRP A 72 -3.55 15.21 -11.24
C TRP A 72 -3.52 13.74 -11.62
N SER A 73 -2.81 13.36 -12.70
CA SER A 73 -2.76 11.98 -13.22
C SER A 73 -2.15 10.97 -12.26
N ASN A 74 -1.24 11.41 -11.38
CA ASN A 74 -0.66 10.56 -10.34
C ASN A 74 -1.73 9.98 -9.42
N ILE A 75 -2.79 10.72 -9.10
CA ILE A 75 -3.82 10.30 -8.15
C ILE A 75 -4.65 9.10 -8.67
N PRO A 76 -5.29 9.14 -9.86
CA PRO A 76 -6.01 7.99 -10.42
C PRO A 76 -5.08 6.83 -10.79
N ILE A 77 -3.84 7.10 -11.18
CA ILE A 77 -2.88 6.04 -11.47
C ILE A 77 -2.46 5.31 -10.19
N TYR A 78 -2.05 6.02 -9.14
CA TYR A 78 -1.59 5.39 -7.90
C TYR A 78 -2.72 4.70 -7.13
N SER A 79 -3.92 5.28 -7.11
CA SER A 79 -5.10 4.63 -6.52
C SER A 79 -5.44 3.32 -7.23
N ARG A 80 -5.39 3.30 -8.58
CA ARG A 80 -5.60 2.07 -9.36
C ARG A 80 -4.50 1.04 -9.10
N ILE A 81 -3.24 1.46 -9.09
CA ILE A 81 -2.11 0.57 -8.76
C ILE A 81 -2.26 -0.01 -7.36
N PHE A 82 -2.65 0.80 -6.38
CA PHE A 82 -2.90 0.35 -5.02
C PHE A 82 -4.06 -0.65 -4.96
N ASN A 83 -5.20 -0.34 -5.59
CA ASN A 83 -6.34 -1.28 -5.64
C ASN A 83 -5.95 -2.61 -6.31
N MET A 84 -5.13 -2.57 -7.37
CA MET A 84 -4.59 -3.77 -8.00
C MET A 84 -3.65 -4.54 -7.08
N ALA A 85 -2.81 -3.84 -6.31
CA ALA A 85 -1.90 -4.47 -5.36
C ALA A 85 -2.66 -5.12 -4.20
N MET A 86 -3.68 -4.47 -3.65
CA MET A 86 -4.49 -5.01 -2.54
C MET A 86 -5.33 -6.22 -2.97
N ASN A 87 -5.72 -6.30 -4.24
CA ASN A 87 -6.40 -7.45 -4.84
C ASN A 87 -5.45 -8.60 -5.26
N ASN A 88 -4.21 -8.58 -4.80
CA ASN A 88 -3.26 -9.66 -5.09
C ASN A 88 -3.52 -10.85 -4.16
N SER A 89 -3.60 -12.07 -4.69
CA SER A 89 -3.84 -13.29 -3.91
C SER A 89 -2.76 -13.55 -2.85
N SER A 90 -1.54 -13.05 -3.03
CA SER A 90 -0.50 -13.14 -2.01
C SER A 90 -0.82 -12.36 -0.73
N LEU A 91 -1.67 -11.32 -0.82
CA LEU A 91 -2.09 -10.51 0.32
C LEU A 91 -3.33 -11.06 1.03
N LEU A 92 -3.90 -12.18 0.55
CA LEU A 92 -5.03 -12.83 1.20
C LEU A 92 -4.86 -13.03 2.72
N PRO A 93 -3.67 -13.41 3.24
CA PRO A 93 -3.45 -13.56 4.69
C PRO A 93 -3.72 -12.30 5.52
N ILE A 94 -3.64 -11.11 4.92
CA ILE A 94 -3.86 -9.81 5.59
C ILE A 94 -5.07 -9.06 5.04
N ASN A 95 -5.95 -9.73 4.29
CA ASN A 95 -7.08 -9.07 3.62
C ASN A 95 -7.98 -8.33 4.61
N HIS A 96 -8.17 -8.89 5.82
CA HIS A 96 -8.91 -8.23 6.89
C HIS A 96 -8.24 -6.91 7.29
N GLN A 97 -6.95 -6.92 7.59
CA GLN A 97 -6.21 -5.73 8.02
C GLN A 97 -6.20 -4.63 6.96
N ILE A 98 -6.16 -5.00 5.67
CA ILE A 98 -6.32 -4.07 4.57
C ILE A 98 -7.72 -3.46 4.57
N THR A 99 -8.75 -4.30 4.73
CA THR A 99 -10.18 -3.90 4.66
C THR A 99 -10.58 -2.95 5.77
N TYR A 100 -10.10 -3.19 6.99
CA TYR A 100 -10.51 -2.46 8.19
C TYR A 100 -9.54 -1.35 8.60
N GLY A 101 -8.55 -1.02 7.77
CA GLY A 101 -7.63 0.09 8.04
C GLY A 101 -6.65 -0.18 9.18
N ASP A 102 -6.32 -1.44 9.47
CA ASP A 102 -5.41 -1.81 10.56
C ASP A 102 -3.92 -1.57 10.18
N ILE A 103 -3.64 -1.20 8.93
CA ILE A 103 -2.29 -0.87 8.41
C ILE A 103 -2.19 0.64 8.17
N ASP A 104 -1.18 1.27 8.79
CA ASP A 104 -0.81 2.64 8.47
C ASP A 104 0.05 2.69 7.20
N TRP A 105 -0.59 2.92 6.06
CA TRP A 105 0.12 2.96 4.79
C TRP A 105 0.99 4.20 4.60
N ILE A 106 0.73 5.29 5.33
CA ILE A 106 1.57 6.49 5.26
C ILE A 106 2.93 6.16 5.85
N TYR A 107 2.95 5.62 7.07
CA TYR A 107 4.18 5.17 7.71
C TYR A 107 4.78 3.96 7.01
N THR A 108 3.99 3.04 6.47
CA THR A 108 4.50 1.93 5.66
C THR A 108 5.23 2.44 4.43
N LYS A 109 4.69 3.43 3.72
CA LYS A 109 5.37 4.06 2.57
C LYS A 109 6.66 4.75 2.99
N GLN A 110 6.65 5.51 4.10
CA GLN A 110 7.86 6.15 4.62
C GLN A 110 8.91 5.10 5.01
N TRP A 111 8.48 4.02 5.67
CA TRP A 111 9.33 2.91 6.09
C TRP A 111 9.98 2.19 4.92
N ILE A 112 9.19 1.79 3.92
CA ILE A 112 9.70 1.09 2.73
C ILE A 112 10.74 1.95 2.02
N ASN A 113 10.48 3.26 1.89
CA ASN A 113 11.35 4.20 1.20
C ASN A 113 12.49 4.75 2.05
N SER A 114 12.53 4.47 3.36
CA SER A 114 13.57 4.98 4.25
C SER A 114 14.95 4.50 3.79
N ASN A 115 15.89 5.43 3.65
CA ASN A 115 17.26 5.12 3.27
C ASN A 115 18.15 5.16 4.52
N PRO A 116 18.72 4.02 4.95
CA PRO A 116 19.63 4.00 6.09
C PRO A 116 21.05 4.46 5.74
N PHE A 117 21.30 4.87 4.49
CA PHE A 117 22.61 5.33 4.01
C PHE A 117 22.54 6.79 3.57
N ASP A 118 23.66 7.49 3.67
CA ASP A 118 23.77 8.88 3.22
C ASP A 118 23.69 9.02 1.69
N MET A 119 24.07 7.96 0.97
CA MET A 119 24.04 7.95 -0.49
C MET A 119 22.62 7.71 -1.02
N PRO A 120 22.13 8.55 -1.96
CA PRO A 120 20.74 8.48 -2.43
C PRO A 120 20.42 7.19 -3.20
N THR A 121 21.43 6.56 -3.80
CA THR A 121 21.29 5.30 -4.54
C THR A 121 22.45 4.37 -4.27
N SER A 122 22.18 3.12 -3.94
CA SER A 122 23.21 2.08 -3.88
C SER A 122 22.63 0.69 -4.15
N SER A 123 23.49 -0.25 -4.56
CA SER A 123 23.11 -1.65 -4.73
C SER A 123 22.67 -2.29 -3.40
N LYS A 124 23.24 -1.83 -2.27
CA LYS A 124 22.83 -2.22 -0.92
C LYS A 124 21.42 -1.72 -0.61
N LEU A 125 21.12 -0.44 -0.88
CA LEU A 125 19.78 0.14 -0.71
C LEU A 125 18.73 -0.61 -1.54
N SER A 126 19.04 -0.91 -2.80
CA SER A 126 18.14 -1.65 -3.69
C SER A 126 17.81 -3.05 -3.14
N LYS A 127 18.78 -3.73 -2.51
CA LYS A 127 18.56 -5.03 -1.86
C LYS A 127 17.67 -4.89 -0.61
N ILE A 128 17.87 -3.85 0.20
CA ILE A 128 17.04 -3.57 1.37
C ILE A 128 15.59 -3.29 0.93
N GLN A 129 15.38 -2.38 -0.01
CA GLN A 129 14.04 -2.05 -0.51
C GLN A 129 13.36 -3.25 -1.16
N SER A 130 14.09 -4.05 -1.96
CA SER A 130 13.57 -5.28 -2.54
C SER A 130 13.17 -6.30 -1.47
N ASN A 131 13.93 -6.41 -0.37
CA ASN A 131 13.59 -7.27 0.75
C ASN A 131 12.30 -6.81 1.43
N ARG A 132 12.21 -5.52 1.77
CA ARG A 132 11.00 -4.92 2.36
C ARG A 132 9.77 -5.18 1.50
N LEU A 133 9.87 -4.93 0.18
CA LEU A 133 8.77 -5.14 -0.76
C LEU A 133 8.35 -6.61 -0.86
N LYS A 134 9.31 -7.54 -0.88
CA LYS A 134 8.97 -8.97 -0.95
C LYS A 134 8.24 -9.46 0.30
N LYS A 135 8.62 -8.96 1.48
CA LYS A 135 7.95 -9.30 2.73
C LYS A 135 6.56 -8.66 2.82
N SER A 136 6.40 -7.41 2.40
CA SER A 136 5.09 -6.73 2.40
C SER A 136 4.12 -7.28 1.35
N THR A 137 4.64 -8.00 0.34
CA THR A 137 3.85 -8.67 -0.69
C THR A 137 3.75 -10.18 -0.50
N PHE A 138 4.24 -10.74 0.61
CA PHE A 138 4.22 -12.18 0.88
C PHE A 138 4.85 -13.03 -0.25
N THR A 139 5.86 -12.48 -0.92
CA THR A 139 6.58 -13.14 -2.03
C THR A 139 7.99 -13.59 -1.63
N TYR A 140 8.26 -13.64 -0.33
CA TYR A 140 9.54 -14.09 0.20
C TYR A 140 9.70 -15.62 -0.01
N PRO A 141 10.91 -16.14 -0.29
CA PRO A 141 11.12 -17.54 -0.69
C PRO A 141 10.92 -18.53 0.47
N THR A 142 9.67 -18.85 0.77
CA THR A 142 9.22 -19.92 1.66
C THR A 142 9.11 -21.25 0.92
N GLY A 143 8.98 -22.37 1.63
CA GLY A 143 8.96 -23.72 1.08
C GLY A 143 7.91 -23.87 -0.02
N ASN A 144 6.67 -23.46 0.24
CA ASN A 144 5.59 -23.51 -0.74
C ASN A 144 5.90 -22.71 -2.04
N ILE A 145 6.48 -21.51 -1.91
CA ILE A 145 6.86 -20.66 -3.04
C ILE A 145 8.05 -21.25 -3.80
N LEU A 146 9.03 -21.81 -3.08
CA LEU A 146 10.21 -22.42 -3.69
C LEU A 146 9.83 -23.68 -4.45
N GLN A 147 9.00 -24.54 -3.87
CA GLN A 147 8.46 -25.71 -4.54
C GLN A 147 7.69 -25.32 -5.80
N ARG A 148 6.77 -24.35 -5.72
CA ARG A 148 6.04 -23.84 -6.88
C ARG A 148 6.96 -23.35 -8.00
N ASN A 149 8.03 -22.64 -7.64
CA ASN A 149 8.96 -22.06 -8.62
C ASN A 149 10.00 -23.07 -9.15
N TYR A 150 10.19 -24.20 -8.48
CA TYR A 150 11.18 -25.23 -8.80
C TYR A 150 10.62 -26.65 -8.55
N PRO A 151 9.50 -27.03 -9.18
CA PRO A 151 8.76 -28.25 -8.83
C PRO A 151 9.59 -29.54 -8.92
N ASN A 152 10.57 -29.60 -9.83
CA ASN A 152 11.41 -30.80 -10.00
C ASN A 152 12.64 -30.81 -9.08
N LEU A 153 12.91 -29.74 -8.33
CA LEU A 153 14.03 -29.69 -7.37
C LEU A 153 13.59 -30.01 -5.94
N TYR A 154 12.32 -29.79 -5.61
CA TYR A 154 11.78 -30.00 -4.28
C TYR A 154 10.95 -31.30 -4.24
N PRO A 155 10.83 -31.95 -3.08
CA PRO A 155 9.99 -33.14 -2.95
C PRO A 155 8.54 -32.83 -3.29
N LEU A 156 7.78 -33.85 -3.70
CA LEU A 156 6.33 -33.74 -3.87
C LEU A 156 5.64 -33.67 -2.50
N GLY A 157 4.47 -33.02 -2.44
CA GLY A 157 3.71 -32.82 -1.19
C GLY A 157 4.07 -31.53 -0.46
N ARG A 158 3.35 -31.20 0.61
CA ARG A 158 3.56 -29.94 1.34
C ARG A 158 4.91 -29.92 2.05
N ILE A 159 5.62 -28.79 1.95
CA ILE A 159 6.87 -28.60 2.69
C ILE A 159 6.53 -27.97 4.04
N HIS A 160 6.68 -28.75 5.12
CA HIS A 160 6.48 -28.26 6.48
C HIS A 160 7.58 -27.31 6.92
N CYS A 161 7.28 -26.46 7.90
CA CYS A 161 8.25 -25.55 8.50
C CYS A 161 9.36 -26.32 9.21
N MET A 162 10.63 -26.04 8.89
CA MET A 162 11.79 -26.75 9.46
C MET A 162 12.08 -26.43 10.94
N GLU A 163 11.27 -25.57 11.56
CA GLU A 163 11.43 -25.21 12.97
C GLU A 163 10.33 -25.80 13.86
N CYS A 164 9.08 -25.84 13.40
CA CYS A 164 7.99 -26.47 14.16
C CYS A 164 7.62 -27.85 13.65
N SER A 165 7.91 -28.17 12.38
CA SER A 165 7.57 -29.43 11.70
C SER A 165 6.08 -29.78 11.69
N ILE A 166 5.20 -28.81 12.01
CA ILE A 166 3.74 -29.00 12.08
C ILE A 166 3.07 -28.39 10.85
N ASP A 167 3.15 -27.06 10.71
CA ASP A 167 2.43 -26.36 9.64
C ASP A 167 3.25 -26.26 8.36
N GLU A 168 2.57 -25.97 7.24
CA GLU A 168 3.23 -25.69 5.97
C GLU A 168 4.07 -24.41 6.06
N ASP A 169 5.26 -24.46 5.45
CA ASP A 169 6.20 -23.36 5.39
C ASP A 169 5.76 -22.30 4.37
N THR A 170 4.91 -21.39 4.84
CA THR A 170 4.35 -20.26 4.08
C THR A 170 4.78 -18.92 4.67
N ASN A 171 4.56 -17.81 3.94
CA ASN A 171 4.85 -16.48 4.47
C ASN A 171 3.96 -16.13 5.67
N ALA A 172 2.69 -16.52 5.65
CA ALA A 172 1.75 -16.27 6.74
C ALA A 172 2.10 -17.05 8.02
N HIS A 173 2.67 -18.25 7.87
CA HIS A 173 3.08 -19.08 9.01
C HIS A 173 4.20 -18.49 9.86
N ILE A 174 5.10 -17.66 9.32
CA ILE A 174 6.32 -17.19 10.03
C ILE A 174 5.98 -16.55 11.38
N GLY A 175 4.94 -15.72 11.44
CA GLY A 175 4.51 -15.08 12.70
C GLY A 175 3.70 -15.98 13.62
N LEU A 176 3.23 -17.13 13.13
CA LEU A 176 2.38 -18.08 13.86
C LEU A 176 3.16 -19.34 14.33
N CYS A 177 4.44 -19.43 13.98
CA CYS A 177 5.28 -20.58 14.31
C CYS A 177 5.44 -20.72 15.84
N LEU A 178 5.02 -21.88 16.38
CA LEU A 178 5.14 -22.19 17.81
C LEU A 178 6.58 -22.07 18.33
N SER A 179 7.56 -22.43 17.50
CA SER A 179 8.98 -22.41 17.86
C SER A 179 9.52 -21.00 18.15
N HIS A 180 8.84 -19.95 17.70
CA HIS A 180 9.25 -18.55 17.95
C HIS A 180 8.48 -17.89 19.10
N ARG A 181 7.41 -18.52 19.59
CA ARG A 181 6.43 -17.87 20.49
C ARG A 181 7.07 -17.26 21.73
N ARG A 182 7.90 -18.02 22.45
CA ARG A 182 8.59 -17.54 23.67
C ARG A 182 9.51 -16.35 23.38
N SER A 183 10.30 -16.43 22.32
CA SER A 183 11.22 -15.34 21.92
C SER A 183 10.46 -14.09 21.51
N ILE A 184 9.33 -14.25 20.80
CA ILE A 184 8.45 -13.13 20.43
C ILE A 184 7.86 -12.49 21.68
N THR A 185 7.32 -13.25 22.64
CA THR A 185 6.76 -12.68 23.88
C THR A 185 7.78 -11.84 24.65
N SER A 186 9.02 -12.33 24.76
CA SER A 186 10.12 -11.59 25.39
C SER A 186 10.45 -10.30 24.62
N LEU A 187 10.52 -10.39 23.29
CA LEU A 187 10.78 -9.25 22.42
C LEU A 187 9.68 -8.18 22.52
N LEU A 188 8.40 -8.57 22.48
CA LEU A 188 7.28 -7.64 22.64
C LEU A 188 7.33 -6.94 23.99
N THR A 189 7.67 -7.66 25.07
CA THR A 189 7.82 -7.07 26.40
C THR A 189 8.95 -6.05 26.46
N LYS A 190 10.09 -6.35 25.83
CA LYS A 190 11.21 -5.41 25.69
C LYS A 190 10.81 -4.16 24.92
N PHE A 191 10.23 -4.32 23.72
CA PHE A 191 9.86 -3.19 22.87
C PHE A 191 8.70 -2.37 23.44
N LYS A 192 7.82 -2.96 24.25
CA LYS A 192 6.81 -2.24 25.04
C LYS A 192 7.47 -1.26 26.00
N LYS A 193 8.45 -1.71 26.79
CA LYS A 193 9.21 -0.85 27.72
C LYS A 193 9.95 0.25 26.97
N ASN A 194 10.66 -0.11 25.90
CA ASN A 194 11.38 0.85 25.06
C ASN A 194 10.45 1.93 24.49
N LEU A 195 9.22 1.58 24.11
CA LEU A 195 8.24 2.56 23.63
C LEU A 195 7.82 3.51 24.74
N ILE A 196 7.48 2.99 25.93
CA ILE A 196 7.09 3.82 27.08
C ILE A 196 8.21 4.80 27.42
N ASP A 197 9.46 4.33 27.48
CA ASP A 197 10.62 5.18 27.79
C ASP A 197 10.85 6.23 26.70
N LEU A 198 10.74 5.85 25.43
CA LEU A 198 10.85 6.77 24.29
C LEU A 198 9.78 7.87 24.35
N LEU A 199 8.51 7.50 24.58
CA LEU A 199 7.39 8.43 24.64
C LEU A 199 7.50 9.38 25.84
N ARG A 200 7.97 8.90 27.00
CA ARG A 200 8.19 9.73 28.20
C ARG A 200 9.32 10.72 28.01
N LYS A 201 10.41 10.28 27.37
CA LYS A 201 11.63 11.08 27.24
C LYS A 201 11.52 12.13 26.12
N GLU A 202 10.97 11.72 24.98
CA GLU A 202 11.03 12.51 23.74
C GLU A 202 9.65 13.04 23.30
N GLY A 203 8.57 12.62 23.97
CA GLY A 203 7.22 13.07 23.68
C GLY A 203 7.08 14.58 23.81
N THR A 204 6.42 15.20 22.82
CA THR A 204 6.21 16.66 22.76
C THR A 204 4.75 17.07 22.95
N SER A 205 3.87 16.11 23.27
CA SER A 205 2.49 16.38 23.63
C SER A 205 2.37 16.83 25.09
N ASN A 206 1.42 17.73 25.36
CA ASN A 206 1.09 18.13 26.73
C ASN A 206 0.39 17.02 27.55
N ILE A 207 -0.01 15.94 26.88
CA ILE A 207 -0.67 14.78 27.48
C ILE A 207 0.35 13.64 27.52
N SER A 208 0.77 13.26 28.73
CA SER A 208 1.75 12.17 28.94
C SER A 208 1.38 11.21 30.09
N PHE A 209 0.39 11.56 30.92
CA PHE A 209 0.01 10.79 32.10
C PHE A 209 -0.59 9.41 31.76
N ASP A 210 -1.17 9.27 30.57
CA ASP A 210 -1.87 8.06 30.12
C ASP A 210 -0.98 7.10 29.30
N ILE A 211 0.27 7.47 29.00
CA ILE A 211 1.19 6.71 28.15
C ILE A 211 1.26 5.25 28.59
N GLU A 212 1.55 5.01 29.87
CA GLU A 212 1.76 3.66 30.38
C GLU A 212 0.48 2.82 30.32
N SER A 213 -0.66 3.40 30.70
CA SER A 213 -1.96 2.74 30.63
C SER A 213 -2.32 2.37 29.19
N ARG A 214 -2.21 3.31 28.25
CA ARG A 214 -2.53 3.05 26.83
C ARG A 214 -1.62 2.03 26.19
N VAL A 215 -0.31 2.11 26.44
CA VAL A 215 0.65 1.15 25.89
C VAL A 215 0.44 -0.24 26.49
N ASN A 216 0.17 -0.35 27.80
CA ASN A 216 -0.12 -1.64 28.43
C ASN A 216 -1.45 -2.26 27.96
N ASN A 217 -2.44 -1.44 27.64
CA ASN A 217 -3.73 -1.92 27.16
C ASN A 217 -3.73 -2.34 25.68
N SER A 218 -2.80 -1.84 24.88
CA SER A 218 -2.71 -2.16 23.45
C SER A 218 -2.38 -3.62 23.16
N ASN A 219 -3.03 -4.16 22.12
CA ASN A 219 -2.76 -5.50 21.59
C ASN A 219 -1.42 -5.59 20.83
N MET A 220 -0.81 -4.44 20.49
CA MET A 220 0.50 -4.36 19.84
C MET A 220 1.60 -5.14 20.55
N PHE A 221 1.52 -5.25 21.89
CA PHE A 221 2.56 -5.88 22.70
C PHE A 221 2.07 -7.14 23.42
N LYS A 222 0.92 -7.68 23.03
CA LYS A 222 0.30 -8.86 23.66
C LYS A 222 0.36 -10.05 22.70
N VAL A 223 0.70 -11.22 23.25
CA VAL A 223 0.60 -12.50 22.56
C VAL A 223 -0.65 -13.20 23.09
N PHE A 224 -1.57 -13.56 22.21
CA PHE A 224 -2.77 -14.34 22.55
C PHE A 224 -2.63 -15.76 21.98
N PRO A 225 -2.16 -16.76 22.79
CA PRO A 225 -1.90 -18.10 22.31
C PRO A 225 -3.11 -18.75 21.63
N ASP A 226 -4.29 -18.66 22.23
CA ASP A 226 -5.51 -19.28 21.70
C ASP A 226 -5.90 -18.72 20.32
N ILE A 227 -5.74 -17.41 20.13
CA ILE A 227 -5.99 -16.74 18.84
C ILE A 227 -4.96 -17.20 17.80
N LEU A 228 -3.69 -17.29 18.19
CA LEU A 228 -2.62 -17.76 17.30
C LEU A 228 -2.80 -19.23 16.93
N ASP A 229 -3.25 -20.06 17.86
CA ASP A 229 -3.51 -21.48 17.65
C ASP A 229 -4.76 -21.69 16.77
N ALA A 230 -5.84 -20.95 17.01
CA ALA A 230 -7.00 -20.93 16.13
C ALA A 230 -6.65 -20.51 14.69
N ALA A 231 -5.79 -19.49 14.52
CA ALA A 231 -5.34 -19.03 13.20
C ALA A 231 -4.52 -20.08 12.42
N ARG A 232 -3.95 -21.07 13.11
CA ARG A 232 -3.23 -22.21 12.50
C ARG A 232 -4.16 -23.35 12.10
N LEU A 233 -5.30 -23.49 12.77
CA LEU A 233 -6.23 -24.62 12.63
C LEU A 233 -7.32 -24.42 11.56
N LEU A 234 -7.28 -23.33 10.78
CA LEU A 234 -8.31 -23.09 9.75
C LEU A 234 -8.49 -24.29 8.80
N ASP A 235 -9.73 -24.76 8.68
CA ASP A 235 -10.15 -25.97 7.95
C ASP A 235 -9.80 -25.98 6.45
N SER A 236 -9.40 -24.83 5.91
CA SER A 236 -8.88 -24.71 4.55
C SER A 236 -7.36 -24.46 4.58
N PRO A 237 -6.55 -25.38 4.04
CA PRO A 237 -5.09 -25.29 4.04
C PRO A 237 -4.53 -24.08 3.27
N ASP A 238 -5.36 -23.43 2.44
CA ASP A 238 -4.98 -22.26 1.63
C ASP A 238 -5.27 -20.92 2.32
N GLN A 239 -5.77 -20.92 3.57
CA GLN A 239 -6.30 -19.71 4.23
C GLN A 239 -5.71 -19.42 5.62
N ILE A 240 -4.42 -19.63 5.85
CA ILE A 240 -3.79 -19.06 7.06
C ILE A 240 -4.00 -17.53 7.02
N ARG A 241 -4.81 -17.03 7.96
CA ARG A 241 -5.09 -15.60 8.13
C ARG A 241 -4.30 -15.09 9.31
N ILE A 242 -3.73 -13.92 9.16
CA ILE A 242 -3.10 -13.22 10.27
C ILE A 242 -4.24 -12.66 11.14
N PRO A 243 -4.29 -12.98 12.44
CA PRO A 243 -5.34 -12.48 13.31
C PRO A 243 -5.18 -10.99 13.56
N ARG A 244 -6.30 -10.26 13.58
CA ARG A 244 -6.32 -8.81 13.79
C ARG A 244 -5.78 -8.42 15.15
N GLU A 245 -6.07 -9.25 16.15
CA GLU A 245 -5.72 -9.07 17.55
C GLU A 245 -4.21 -9.22 17.80
N GLN A 246 -3.43 -9.56 16.78
CA GLN A 246 -1.97 -9.70 16.82
C GLN A 246 -1.29 -8.74 15.82
N PRO A 247 -1.47 -7.41 15.98
CA PRO A 247 -1.01 -6.43 15.00
C PRO A 247 0.52 -6.40 14.82
N TRP A 248 1.28 -6.86 15.82
CA TRP A 248 2.75 -6.98 15.72
C TRP A 248 3.20 -7.91 14.58
N ILE A 249 2.37 -8.85 14.12
CA ILE A 249 2.70 -9.72 12.99
C ILE A 249 2.88 -8.90 11.71
N LEU A 250 2.17 -7.78 11.55
CA LEU A 250 2.34 -6.89 10.38
C LEU A 250 3.78 -6.36 10.26
N LEU A 251 4.49 -6.16 11.38
CA LEU A 251 5.88 -5.73 11.37
C LEU A 251 6.82 -6.79 10.77
N LEU A 252 6.54 -8.09 10.93
CA LEU A 252 7.28 -9.16 10.22
C LEU A 252 7.21 -9.00 8.71
N HIS A 253 6.09 -8.46 8.23
CA HIS A 253 5.79 -8.20 6.83
C HIS A 253 6.16 -6.78 6.40
N HIS A 254 6.91 -6.01 7.21
CA HIS A 254 7.27 -4.61 6.91
C HIS A 254 6.06 -3.70 6.65
N LEU A 255 4.93 -4.01 7.28
CA LEU A 255 3.74 -3.19 7.30
C LEU A 255 3.62 -2.56 8.69
N ILE A 256 3.36 -1.25 8.75
CA ILE A 256 3.26 -0.54 10.03
C ILE A 256 1.82 -0.69 10.55
N PRO A 257 1.60 -1.31 11.72
CA PRO A 257 0.27 -1.43 12.29
C PRO A 257 -0.26 -0.07 12.74
N ARG A 258 -1.56 0.17 12.56
CA ARG A 258 -2.21 1.38 13.08
C ARG A 258 -2.11 1.46 14.60
N ASP A 259 -2.22 0.33 15.31
CA ASP A 259 -2.01 0.22 16.75
C ASP A 259 -0.68 0.80 17.24
N LEU A 260 0.38 0.71 16.42
CA LEU A 260 1.67 1.32 16.74
C LEU A 260 1.71 2.80 16.35
N ALA A 261 1.24 3.12 15.13
CA ALA A 261 1.29 4.48 14.58
C ALA A 261 0.55 5.50 15.45
N VAL A 262 -0.59 5.10 16.04
CA VAL A 262 -1.44 5.96 16.89
C VAL A 262 -0.67 6.51 18.10
N PHE A 263 0.29 5.77 18.65
CA PHE A 263 1.13 6.30 19.74
C PHE A 263 1.97 7.48 19.28
N PHE A 264 2.61 7.36 18.11
CA PHE A 264 3.41 8.45 17.57
C PHE A 264 2.54 9.64 17.17
N ASP A 265 1.36 9.38 16.62
CA ASP A 265 0.38 10.43 16.29
C ASP A 265 -0.06 11.25 17.51
N ASN A 266 -0.31 10.59 18.64
CA ASN A 266 -0.84 11.22 19.84
C ASN A 266 0.24 11.95 20.67
N TYR A 267 1.46 11.41 20.71
CA TYR A 267 2.49 11.88 21.64
C TYR A 267 3.59 12.75 21.00
N PHE A 268 3.60 12.90 19.67
CA PHE A 268 4.49 13.82 18.97
C PHE A 268 3.70 14.85 18.17
N SER A 269 3.88 16.12 18.53
CA SER A 269 3.20 17.25 17.89
C SER A 269 3.79 17.55 16.51
N LYS A 270 5.12 17.46 16.35
CA LYS A 270 5.79 17.78 15.09
C LYS A 270 5.88 16.54 14.19
N ALA A 271 5.37 16.66 12.96
CA ALA A 271 5.37 15.59 11.98
C ALA A 271 6.78 15.03 11.66
N ALA A 272 7.79 15.90 11.59
CA ALA A 272 9.17 15.47 11.30
C ALA A 272 9.77 14.61 12.41
N GLU A 273 9.59 15.01 13.68
CA GLU A 273 10.03 14.24 14.85
C GLU A 273 9.28 12.92 14.95
N ARG A 274 7.95 12.96 14.77
CA ARG A 274 7.08 11.79 14.75
C ARG A 274 7.58 10.73 13.79
N SER A 275 7.81 11.10 12.52
CA SER A 275 8.35 10.20 11.50
C SER A 275 9.74 9.68 11.87
N ARG A 276 10.63 10.55 12.36
CA ARG A 276 12.00 10.15 12.73
C ARG A 276 12.00 9.08 13.81
N PHE A 277 11.30 9.33 14.92
CA PHE A 277 11.26 8.40 16.06
C PHE A 277 10.53 7.10 15.71
N LEU A 278 9.43 7.16 14.96
CA LEU A 278 8.72 5.95 14.52
C LEU A 278 9.63 5.07 13.66
N ILE A 279 10.30 5.66 12.66
CA ILE A 279 11.16 4.91 11.74
C ILE A 279 12.35 4.30 12.49
N GLN A 280 12.96 5.04 13.42
CA GLN A 280 14.04 4.52 14.25
C GLN A 280 13.55 3.33 15.11
N TYR A 281 12.46 3.51 15.86
CA TYR A 281 11.89 2.46 16.71
C TYR A 281 11.52 1.19 15.91
N VAL A 282 10.88 1.37 14.76
CA VAL A 282 10.52 0.26 13.86
C VAL A 282 11.75 -0.42 13.27
N THR A 283 12.83 0.32 12.99
CA THR A 283 14.07 -0.26 12.49
C THR A 283 14.64 -1.28 13.47
N ASP A 284 14.76 -0.88 14.73
CA ASP A 284 15.31 -1.73 15.79
C ASP A 284 14.40 -2.93 16.04
N PHE A 285 13.08 -2.69 16.11
CA PHE A 285 12.09 -3.74 16.34
C PHE A 285 12.08 -4.78 15.22
N ILE A 286 11.94 -4.35 13.96
CA ILE A 286 11.91 -5.28 12.83
C ILE A 286 13.22 -6.04 12.69
N SER A 287 14.36 -5.42 13.00
CA SER A 287 15.67 -6.08 12.96
C SER A 287 15.74 -7.26 13.93
N GLU A 288 15.42 -7.04 15.21
CA GLU A 288 15.41 -8.09 16.23
C GLU A 288 14.34 -9.15 15.95
N LEU A 289 13.13 -8.70 15.56
CA LEU A 289 12.02 -9.58 15.21
C LEU A 289 12.37 -10.49 14.02
N THR A 290 13.03 -9.95 12.99
CA THR A 290 13.54 -10.72 11.85
C THR A 290 14.62 -11.70 12.25
N SER A 291 15.48 -11.34 13.22
CA SER A 291 16.55 -12.20 13.71
C SER A 291 16.01 -13.47 14.37
N ILE A 292 15.02 -13.32 15.26
CA ILE A 292 14.43 -14.45 16.00
C ILE A 292 13.48 -15.30 15.16
N THR A 293 12.88 -14.73 14.10
CA THR A 293 11.93 -15.43 13.23
C THR A 293 12.59 -15.85 11.90
N TRP A 294 12.52 -14.98 10.89
CA TRP A 294 12.92 -15.25 9.51
C TRP A 294 14.37 -15.72 9.37
N SER A 295 15.31 -15.12 10.11
CA SER A 295 16.72 -15.52 10.06
C SER A 295 16.96 -16.89 10.69
N SER A 296 16.24 -17.22 11.76
CA SER A 296 16.22 -18.56 12.34
C SER A 296 15.67 -19.58 11.35
N ARG A 297 14.45 -19.35 10.85
CA ARG A 297 13.79 -20.18 9.82
C ARG A 297 14.66 -20.39 8.59
N SER A 298 15.27 -19.32 8.08
CA SER A 298 16.15 -19.37 6.90
C SER A 298 17.38 -20.25 7.11
N ARG A 299 17.95 -20.27 8.32
CA ARG A 299 19.10 -21.13 8.64
C ARG A 299 18.67 -22.59 8.67
N SER A 300 17.56 -22.91 9.36
CA SER A 300 17.01 -24.27 9.42
C SER A 300 16.63 -24.78 8.04
N PHE A 301 15.94 -23.96 7.25
CA PHE A 301 15.55 -24.30 5.88
C PHE A 301 16.76 -24.54 4.97
N LYS A 302 17.81 -23.71 5.05
CA LYS A 302 19.04 -23.95 4.28
C LYS A 302 19.75 -25.24 4.66
N LYS A 303 19.71 -25.65 5.93
CA LYS A 303 20.28 -26.94 6.36
C LYS A 303 19.50 -28.10 5.75
N TRP A 304 18.18 -28.03 5.75
CA TRP A 304 17.31 -29.01 5.09
C TRP A 304 17.52 -29.04 3.57
N GLU A 305 17.65 -27.90 2.90
CA GLU A 305 17.96 -27.89 1.46
C GLU A 305 19.28 -28.60 1.16
N LYS A 306 20.29 -28.42 2.03
CA LYS A 306 21.58 -29.10 1.89
C LYS A 306 21.47 -30.60 2.08
N SER A 307 20.62 -31.09 3.00
CA SER A 307 20.41 -32.54 3.16
C SER A 307 19.72 -33.19 1.97
N LEU A 308 19.05 -32.40 1.12
CA LEU A 308 18.46 -32.85 -0.15
C LEU A 308 19.37 -32.57 -1.37
N ASP A 309 20.61 -32.14 -1.15
CA ASP A 309 21.54 -31.67 -2.19
C ASP A 309 20.94 -30.58 -3.11
N ILE A 310 20.05 -29.74 -2.56
CA ILE A 310 19.47 -28.59 -3.26
C ILE A 310 20.40 -27.39 -3.08
N THR A 311 21.16 -27.06 -4.13
CA THR A 311 22.12 -25.94 -4.10
C THR A 311 21.65 -24.74 -4.90
N LEU A 312 22.25 -23.56 -4.63
CA LEU A 312 22.03 -22.36 -5.44
C LEU A 312 22.40 -22.59 -6.92
N LYS A 313 23.42 -23.41 -7.18
CA LYS A 313 23.84 -23.79 -8.54
C LYS A 313 22.73 -24.58 -9.25
N LYS A 314 22.12 -25.57 -8.58
CA LYS A 314 20.97 -26.33 -9.12
C LYS A 314 19.79 -25.40 -9.44
N LYS A 315 19.44 -24.48 -8.54
CA LYS A 315 18.38 -23.49 -8.79
C LYS A 315 18.67 -22.55 -9.97
N LYS A 316 19.93 -22.11 -10.13
CA LYS A 316 20.35 -21.29 -11.28
C LYS A 316 20.28 -22.07 -12.58
N ASN A 317 20.76 -23.32 -12.58
CA ASN A 317 20.74 -24.20 -13.74
C ASN A 317 19.32 -24.57 -14.15
N TYR A 318 18.44 -24.87 -13.19
CA TYR A 318 17.03 -25.14 -13.44
C TYR A 318 16.39 -24.00 -14.26
N ARG A 319 16.58 -22.74 -13.84
CA ARG A 319 16.04 -21.59 -14.59
C ARG A 319 16.60 -21.50 -16.01
N LYS A 320 17.88 -21.80 -16.22
CA LYS A 320 18.49 -21.78 -17.56
C LYS A 320 17.87 -22.85 -18.46
N CYS A 321 17.75 -24.08 -17.98
CA CYS A 321 17.21 -25.20 -18.75
C CYS A 321 15.71 -25.00 -19.06
N THR A 322 14.91 -24.59 -18.08
CA THR A 322 13.46 -24.39 -18.25
C THR A 322 13.15 -23.22 -19.18
N CYS A 323 13.95 -22.14 -19.18
CA CYS A 323 13.81 -21.04 -20.15
C CYS A 323 14.14 -21.46 -21.59
N ILE A 324 15.06 -22.40 -21.79
CA ILE A 324 15.39 -22.93 -23.13
C ILE A 324 14.24 -23.81 -23.64
N THR A 325 13.63 -24.61 -22.77
CA THR A 325 12.50 -25.47 -23.13
C THR A 325 11.23 -24.66 -23.44
N SER A 326 10.94 -23.59 -22.70
CA SER A 326 9.79 -22.71 -22.99
C SER A 326 9.98 -21.86 -24.26
N GLY A 327 11.21 -21.49 -24.59
CA GLY A 327 11.56 -20.84 -25.86
C GLY A 327 11.39 -21.76 -27.07
N ARG A 328 11.69 -23.06 -26.92
CA ARG A 328 11.44 -24.08 -27.95
C ARG A 328 9.96 -24.44 -28.13
N ALA A 329 9.18 -24.49 -27.04
CA ALA A 329 7.74 -24.71 -27.13
C ALA A 329 7.02 -23.54 -27.84
N SER A 330 7.50 -22.31 -27.64
CA SER A 330 6.91 -21.09 -28.25
C SER A 330 7.32 -20.87 -29.71
N SER A 331 8.24 -21.67 -30.26
CA SER A 331 8.73 -21.55 -31.65
C SER A 331 8.09 -22.55 -32.62
N SER A 332 7.07 -23.29 -32.18
CA SER A 332 6.31 -24.21 -33.04
C SER A 332 5.08 -23.57 -33.71
N ALA A 333 4.84 -22.26 -33.53
CA ALA A 333 3.78 -21.52 -34.22
C ALA A 333 4.29 -20.17 -34.71
N ALA A 334 4.98 -20.17 -35.85
CA ALA A 334 4.98 -19.13 -36.89
C ALA A 334 6.26 -19.22 -37.72
N THR A 335 6.18 -19.99 -38.80
CA THR A 335 7.04 -19.79 -39.97
C THR A 335 6.68 -18.43 -40.57
N LEU A 336 7.59 -17.45 -40.56
CA LEU A 336 7.84 -16.57 -41.72
C LEU A 336 9.01 -15.60 -41.48
N SER A 337 9.69 -15.36 -42.58
CA SER A 337 11.03 -14.84 -42.83
C SER A 337 11.51 -13.59 -42.08
N SER A 338 12.82 -13.59 -41.90
CA SER A 338 13.67 -12.47 -41.52
C SER A 338 13.46 -11.23 -42.39
N THR A 339 13.27 -10.09 -41.73
CA THR A 339 13.76 -8.80 -42.23
C THR A 339 14.05 -7.87 -41.06
N VAL A 340 15.23 -7.27 -41.12
CA VAL A 340 15.76 -6.25 -40.21
C VAL A 340 14.79 -5.07 -40.15
N THR A 341 14.42 -4.59 -38.95
CA THR A 341 14.00 -3.18 -38.74
C THR A 341 13.85 -2.83 -37.26
N HIS A 342 14.55 -1.75 -36.87
CA HIS A 342 14.33 -0.82 -35.76
C HIS A 342 13.52 -1.28 -34.53
N GLN A 343 14.24 -1.35 -33.39
CA GLN A 343 13.69 -1.40 -32.03
C GLN A 343 12.76 -0.19 -31.76
N ARG A 344 11.45 -0.33 -32.03
CA ARG A 344 10.43 0.58 -31.52
C ARG A 344 10.05 0.19 -30.09
N ARG A 345 10.27 1.13 -29.16
CA ARG A 345 9.81 1.14 -27.76
C ARG A 345 8.27 1.22 -27.65
N SER A 346 7.56 0.18 -28.08
CA SER A 346 6.10 0.07 -27.99
C SER A 346 5.67 -1.17 -27.18
N ARG A 347 6.01 -1.22 -25.89
CA ARG A 347 5.66 -2.36 -25.01
C ARG A 347 5.19 -2.01 -23.59
N TYR A 348 4.72 -0.78 -23.33
CA TYR A 348 4.23 -0.43 -21.98
C TYR A 348 2.73 -0.72 -21.74
N THR A 349 1.90 -0.91 -22.77
CA THR A 349 0.45 -1.06 -22.59
C THR A 349 -0.06 -2.51 -22.63
N ARG A 350 0.72 -3.46 -23.16
CA ARG A 350 0.31 -4.89 -23.25
C ARG A 350 0.57 -5.69 -21.96
N TYR A 351 1.27 -5.11 -20.98
CA TYR A 351 1.62 -5.78 -19.71
C TYR A 351 0.42 -5.99 -18.77
N TYR A 352 -0.68 -5.25 -18.98
CA TYR A 352 -1.82 -5.22 -18.06
C TYR A 352 -2.89 -6.29 -18.31
N HIS A 353 -2.85 -7.01 -19.44
CA HIS A 353 -3.94 -7.91 -19.85
C HIS A 353 -3.56 -9.36 -20.15
N ASN A 354 -2.29 -9.77 -20.03
CA ASN A 354 -1.89 -11.15 -20.36
C ASN A 354 -1.64 -12.03 -19.14
N LYS A 355 -2.22 -13.23 -19.25
CA LYS A 355 -2.30 -14.34 -18.30
C LYS A 355 -0.92 -14.76 -17.75
N VAL A 356 -0.97 -15.33 -16.55
CA VAL A 356 0.11 -16.09 -15.85
C VAL A 356 1.23 -15.24 -15.21
N LEU A 357 0.85 -14.31 -14.33
CA LEU A 357 1.72 -14.02 -13.18
C LEU A 357 1.34 -14.99 -12.04
N PRO A 358 2.29 -15.52 -11.25
CA PRO A 358 2.04 -16.51 -10.20
C PRO A 358 1.29 -15.95 -8.96
N TYR A 359 0.60 -14.84 -9.15
CA TYR A 359 -0.24 -14.11 -8.19
C TYR A 359 -1.39 -13.43 -8.96
N TYR A 360 -1.98 -14.21 -9.87
CA TYR A 360 -3.12 -13.81 -10.68
C TYR A 360 -4.32 -13.50 -9.77
N LYS A 361 -5.16 -12.57 -10.22
CA LYS A 361 -6.40 -12.19 -9.53
C LYS A 361 -7.42 -13.33 -9.69
N GLU A 362 -7.37 -14.33 -8.83
CA GLU A 362 -8.43 -15.36 -8.82
C GLU A 362 -9.70 -14.83 -8.18
N ASN A 363 -9.59 -14.03 -7.11
CA ASN A 363 -10.74 -13.42 -6.43
C ASN A 363 -10.48 -11.93 -6.18
N VAL A 364 -11.35 -11.08 -6.71
CA VAL A 364 -11.34 -9.64 -6.45
C VAL A 364 -11.95 -9.43 -5.06
N ASN A 365 -11.10 -9.15 -4.07
CA ASN A 365 -11.53 -8.89 -2.68
C ASN A 365 -12.10 -7.48 -2.51
N PHE A 366 -11.63 -6.51 -3.29
CA PHE A 366 -12.06 -5.11 -3.25
C PHE A 366 -12.63 -4.70 -4.59
N ASP A 367 -13.77 -4.00 -4.57
CA ASP A 367 -14.40 -3.46 -5.77
C ASP A 367 -13.37 -2.73 -6.66
N VAL A 368 -13.26 -3.17 -7.90
CA VAL A 368 -12.30 -2.64 -8.89
C VAL A 368 -12.52 -1.14 -9.13
N SER A 369 -13.75 -0.66 -8.94
CA SER A 369 -14.13 0.75 -9.08
C SER A 369 -13.84 1.60 -7.84
N ALA A 370 -13.39 1.03 -6.72
CA ALA A 370 -13.05 1.76 -5.50
C ALA A 370 -12.00 2.87 -5.74
N CYS A 371 -11.05 2.65 -6.66
CA CYS A 371 -10.06 3.66 -7.01
C CYS A 371 -10.70 4.92 -7.63
N ILE A 372 -11.78 4.76 -8.40
CA ILE A 372 -12.52 5.89 -8.97
C ILE A 372 -13.09 6.72 -7.81
N ARG A 373 -13.76 6.06 -6.85
CA ARG A 373 -14.33 6.73 -5.67
C ARG A 373 -13.28 7.49 -4.84
N TRP A 374 -12.12 6.91 -4.55
CA TRP A 374 -11.04 7.60 -3.81
C TRP A 374 -10.51 8.84 -4.54
N THR A 375 -10.65 8.90 -5.86
CA THR A 375 -10.17 10.04 -6.66
C THR A 375 -11.23 11.11 -6.90
N THR A 376 -12.52 10.75 -6.86
CA THR A 376 -13.65 11.66 -7.08
C THR A 376 -14.11 12.40 -5.83
N CYS A 377 -13.78 11.93 -4.61
CA CYS A 377 -14.14 12.63 -3.35
C CYS A 377 -13.45 13.98 -3.13
N ASN A 378 -12.55 14.40 -4.03
CA ASN A 378 -11.90 15.72 -4.00
C ASN A 378 -12.85 16.91 -4.16
N PHE A 379 -14.14 16.69 -4.46
CA PHE A 379 -15.12 17.78 -4.58
C PHE A 379 -15.71 18.25 -3.24
N LEU A 380 -15.64 17.44 -2.16
CA LEU A 380 -16.24 17.79 -0.86
C LEU A 380 -15.25 17.85 0.31
N HIS A 381 -14.05 17.29 0.18
CA HIS A 381 -13.09 17.20 1.28
C HIS A 381 -11.65 17.51 0.84
N SER A 382 -10.94 18.32 1.62
CA SER A 382 -9.51 18.58 1.44
C SER A 382 -8.68 17.43 2.03
N GLY A 383 -7.95 16.67 1.21
CA GLY A 383 -7.16 15.52 1.67
C GLY A 383 -6.53 14.72 0.54
N SER A 384 -5.57 13.86 0.87
CA SER A 384 -4.94 12.93 -0.09
C SER A 384 -5.86 11.72 -0.36
N TRP A 385 -5.76 11.05 -1.51
CA TRP A 385 -6.58 9.85 -1.78
C TRP A 385 -6.31 8.74 -0.75
N GLU A 386 -5.10 8.71 -0.19
CA GLU A 386 -4.70 7.83 0.90
C GLU A 386 -5.54 8.03 2.18
N SER A 387 -6.09 9.23 2.39
CA SER A 387 -6.92 9.58 3.55
C SER A 387 -8.38 9.14 3.41
N TYR A 388 -8.84 8.88 2.17
CA TYR A 388 -10.22 8.49 1.88
C TYR A 388 -10.40 6.98 1.67
N ARG A 389 -9.31 6.22 1.65
CA ARG A 389 -9.36 4.77 1.45
C ARG A 389 -9.94 4.03 2.65
N ASP A 390 -9.79 4.56 3.87
CA ASP A 390 -10.07 3.80 5.10
C ASP A 390 -11.59 3.52 5.28
N ASN A 391 -12.43 4.13 4.44
CA ASN A 391 -13.85 3.80 4.26
C ASN A 391 -14.04 2.91 3.02
N LEU A 392 -13.48 1.71 3.02
CA LEU A 392 -13.64 0.74 1.91
C LEU A 392 -15.09 0.28 1.69
N LEU A 393 -15.94 0.48 2.70
CA LEU A 393 -17.37 0.16 2.72
C LEU A 393 -18.21 1.42 2.46
N PHE A 394 -18.04 2.08 1.32
CA PHE A 394 -19.05 3.06 0.89
C PHE A 394 -20.28 2.28 0.40
N ASN A 395 -21.37 2.34 1.16
CA ASN A 395 -22.65 1.80 0.72
C ASN A 395 -23.14 2.60 -0.51
N LEU A 396 -23.58 1.89 -1.55
CA LEU A 396 -24.01 2.45 -2.85
C LEU A 396 -25.15 3.47 -2.70
N ASP A 397 -25.95 3.32 -1.65
CA ASP A 397 -27.14 4.12 -1.39
C ASP A 397 -26.83 5.62 -1.18
N ASN A 398 -25.60 5.96 -0.77
CA ASN A 398 -25.20 7.35 -0.49
C ASN A 398 -24.82 8.16 -1.75
N PHE A 399 -24.77 7.54 -2.94
CA PHE A 399 -24.35 8.20 -4.19
C PHE A 399 -25.39 8.15 -5.33
N SER A 400 -26.64 7.76 -5.03
CA SER A 400 -27.78 7.86 -5.96
C SER A 400 -27.88 9.20 -6.74
N PRO A 401 -27.56 10.38 -6.15
CA PRO A 401 -27.59 11.65 -6.88
C PRO A 401 -26.52 11.76 -7.98
N VAL A 402 -25.34 11.15 -7.79
CA VAL A 402 -24.24 11.23 -8.77
C VAL A 402 -24.51 10.34 -9.98
N GLN A 403 -25.12 9.17 -9.77
CA GLN A 403 -25.53 8.30 -10.88
C GLN A 403 -26.60 8.97 -11.74
N SER A 404 -27.59 9.60 -11.10
CA SER A 404 -28.63 10.39 -11.77
C SER A 404 -28.07 11.58 -12.57
N PHE A 405 -27.03 12.25 -12.05
CA PHE A 405 -26.32 13.32 -12.75
C PHE A 405 -25.46 12.82 -13.92
N LEU A 406 -24.80 11.67 -13.79
CA LEU A 406 -24.03 11.08 -14.88
C LEU A 406 -24.93 10.56 -16.01
N ASP A 407 -26.11 10.06 -15.67
CA ASP A 407 -27.09 9.59 -16.64
C ASP A 407 -27.81 10.75 -17.37
N SER A 408 -27.94 11.93 -16.74
CA SER A 408 -28.45 13.14 -17.40
C SER A 408 -27.46 13.77 -18.39
N LEU A 409 -26.17 13.45 -18.29
CA LEU A 409 -25.11 13.90 -19.19
C LEU A 409 -24.86 12.97 -20.37
N ARG A 410 -25.55 11.81 -20.46
CA ARG A 410 -25.44 10.95 -21.64
C ARG A 410 -26.10 11.64 -22.84
N PRO A 411 -25.44 11.70 -24.01
CA PRO A 411 -26.08 12.19 -25.22
C PRO A 411 -27.31 11.33 -25.50
N ARG A 412 -28.47 11.96 -25.71
CA ARG A 412 -29.62 11.25 -26.29
C ARG A 412 -29.20 10.80 -27.67
N ILE A 413 -29.14 9.50 -27.88
CA ILE A 413 -28.99 8.92 -29.20
C ILE A 413 -30.28 9.27 -29.95
N THR A 414 -30.19 10.25 -30.85
CA THR A 414 -31.16 10.47 -31.93
C THR A 414 -30.67 9.77 -33.17
#